data_AF-A0A6P7GS85-F1
#
_entry.id   AF-A0A6P7GS85-F1
#
_cell.length_a   1.000
_cell.length_b   1.000
_cell.length_c   1.000
_cell.angle_alpha   90.00
_cell.angle_beta   90.00
_cell.angle_gamma   90.00
#
_symmetry.space_group_name_H-M   'P 1'
#
loop_
_entity.id
_entity.type
_entity.pdbx_description
1 polymer ?
#
loop_
_entity_poly.entity_id
_entity_poly.type
_entity_poly.pdbx_seq_one_letter_code
_entity_poly.pdbx_strand_id
1 'polypeptide(L)'
;KSSEVGERVLRSTPDWEETAINGDHLWVPTSVSGDFCYVGDSDCTKHGPRMKCSACNIIAHQSCIKVLVEKVKFFCKPTFKDVGVRQYREQTTIQHHWVHRRSEKGKCRRCSKSFQSKLSFSSKEIVAISCSWCKAAYHNKESCFNIKRIGEECTLGKSRIFTFSDYFIMGKN
;
A
#
# COMPACT_ATOMS: atom_id res chain seq x y z
N LYS A 1 -1.90 9.34 -37.69
CA LYS A 1 -1.23 10.14 -36.64
C LYS A 1 -1.65 9.58 -35.28
N SER A 2 -0.68 8.99 -34.57
CA SER A 2 -0.62 8.76 -33.11
C SER A 2 -1.90 8.38 -32.36
N SER A 3 -2.05 7.06 -32.19
CA SER A 3 -2.48 6.37 -30.95
C SER A 3 -2.84 7.25 -29.75
N GLU A 4 -4.14 7.33 -29.45
CA GLU A 4 -4.64 7.69 -28.12
C GLU A 4 -4.11 6.68 -27.10
N VAL A 5 -3.13 7.13 -26.30
CA VAL A 5 -2.68 6.40 -25.12
C VAL A 5 -3.85 6.44 -24.14
N GLY A 6 -4.60 5.32 -24.09
CA GLY A 6 -5.70 5.13 -23.18
C GLY A 6 -5.31 5.57 -21.77
N GLU A 7 -5.94 6.63 -21.31
CA GLU A 7 -5.79 7.10 -19.94
C GLU A 7 -6.17 5.94 -19.03
N ARG A 8 -5.19 5.39 -18.29
CA ARG A 8 -5.45 4.31 -17.33
C ARG A 8 -6.56 4.76 -16.38
N VAL A 9 -7.76 4.20 -16.58
CA VAL A 9 -8.92 4.46 -15.75
C VAL A 9 -8.56 4.00 -14.34
N LEU A 10 -8.72 4.89 -13.36
CA LEU A 10 -8.46 4.55 -11.97
C LEU A 10 -9.42 3.45 -11.54
N ARG A 11 -8.87 2.34 -11.07
CA ARG A 11 -9.66 1.19 -10.60
C ARG A 11 -10.08 1.43 -9.16
N SER A 12 -11.38 1.37 -8.89
CA SER A 12 -11.94 1.46 -7.54
C SER A 12 -12.36 0.11 -6.96
N THR A 13 -12.62 -0.86 -7.83
CA THR A 13 -13.01 -2.23 -7.47
C THR A 13 -11.90 -3.22 -7.83
N PRO A 14 -11.75 -4.31 -7.06
CA PRO A 14 -10.91 -5.43 -7.47
C PRO A 14 -11.32 -5.96 -8.84
N ASP A 15 -10.34 -6.39 -9.62
CA ASP A 15 -10.55 -7.12 -10.87
C ASP A 15 -10.25 -8.59 -10.62
N TRP A 16 -11.21 -9.45 -10.95
CA TRP A 16 -11.15 -10.90 -10.77
C TRP A 16 -10.98 -11.63 -12.10
N GLU A 17 -10.88 -10.89 -13.20
CA GLU A 17 -10.66 -11.44 -14.54
C GLU A 17 -9.21 -11.92 -14.70
N GLU A 18 -8.96 -12.75 -15.71
CA GLU A 18 -7.62 -13.24 -16.03
C GLU A 18 -6.61 -12.12 -16.35
N THR A 19 -7.13 -10.95 -16.75
CA THR A 19 -6.40 -9.71 -17.05
C THR A 19 -6.04 -8.88 -15.82
N ALA A 20 -6.37 -9.35 -14.61
CA ALA A 20 -6.04 -8.63 -13.37
C ALA A 20 -4.54 -8.33 -13.27
N ILE A 21 -4.21 -7.05 -13.02
CA ILE A 21 -2.85 -6.56 -12.94
C ILE A 21 -2.36 -6.66 -11.48
N ASN A 22 -1.25 -7.36 -11.28
CA ASN A 22 -0.62 -7.43 -9.95
C ASN A 22 -0.03 -6.08 -9.53
N GLY A 23 -0.26 -5.72 -8.28
CA GLY A 23 0.28 -4.48 -7.70
C GLY A 23 -0.50 -3.22 -8.06
N ASP A 24 -1.71 -3.36 -8.61
CA ASP A 24 -2.59 -2.21 -8.82
C ASP A 24 -3.19 -1.71 -7.51
N HIS A 25 -3.35 -0.39 -7.41
CA HIS A 25 -4.00 0.25 -6.27
C HIS A 25 -5.49 0.41 -6.54
N LEU A 26 -6.31 0.13 -5.52
CA LEU A 26 -7.76 0.31 -5.58
C LEU A 26 -8.14 1.67 -4.99
N TRP A 27 -8.37 2.64 -5.86
CA TRP A 27 -8.55 4.05 -5.51
C TRP A 27 -10.01 4.41 -5.26
N VAL A 28 -10.28 4.95 -4.07
CA VAL A 28 -11.57 5.56 -3.74
C VAL A 28 -11.40 7.05 -3.46
N PRO A 29 -12.32 7.93 -3.88
CA PRO A 29 -12.29 9.35 -3.53
C PRO A 29 -12.26 9.52 -2.01
N THR A 30 -11.46 10.46 -1.51
CA THR A 30 -11.39 10.79 -0.08
C THR A 30 -11.45 12.29 0.14
N SER A 31 -12.31 12.71 1.07
CA SER A 31 -12.42 14.10 1.52
C SER A 31 -11.57 14.40 2.76
N VAL A 32 -10.73 13.45 3.22
CA VAL A 32 -9.91 13.63 4.42
C VAL A 32 -8.92 14.79 4.22
N SER A 33 -9.33 15.96 4.69
CA SER A 33 -8.58 17.21 4.66
C SER A 33 -7.52 17.16 5.77
N GLY A 34 -6.31 16.74 5.42
CA GLY A 34 -5.19 16.64 6.36
C GLY A 34 -4.16 15.59 5.95
N ASP A 35 -4.56 14.63 5.13
CA ASP A 35 -3.66 13.63 4.59
C ASP A 35 -2.86 14.16 3.40
N PHE A 36 -1.61 13.74 3.31
CA PHE A 36 -0.63 14.18 2.32
C PHE A 36 -0.63 13.25 1.09
N CYS A 37 -0.24 13.80 -0.07
CA CYS A 37 0.04 12.99 -1.25
C CYS A 37 1.33 12.17 -1.04
N TYR A 38 1.24 10.85 -1.20
CA TYR A 38 2.33 9.90 -0.96
C TYR A 38 3.54 10.15 -1.87
N VAL A 39 3.32 10.70 -3.06
CA VAL A 39 4.38 11.10 -4.01
C VAL A 39 5.31 12.17 -3.40
N GLY A 40 4.85 12.94 -2.41
CA GLY A 40 5.64 13.98 -1.76
C GLY A 40 5.64 15.30 -2.52
N ASP A 41 6.05 16.38 -1.84
CA ASP A 41 5.93 17.75 -2.37
C ASP A 41 6.84 18.04 -3.58
N SER A 42 7.90 17.25 -3.80
CA SER A 42 8.84 17.41 -4.91
C SER A 42 8.19 17.11 -6.27
N ASP A 43 7.33 16.10 -6.31
CA ASP A 43 6.75 15.55 -7.54
C ASP A 43 5.23 15.67 -7.58
N CYS A 44 4.63 16.18 -6.51
CA CYS A 44 3.20 16.43 -6.40
C CYS A 44 2.84 17.79 -6.98
N THR A 45 1.90 17.81 -7.94
CA THR A 45 1.36 19.03 -8.53
C THR A 45 0.38 19.77 -7.60
N LYS A 46 0.03 19.21 -6.43
CA LYS A 46 -0.86 19.78 -5.40
C LYS A 46 -2.26 20.20 -5.88
N HIS A 47 -2.68 19.71 -7.05
CA HIS A 47 -3.99 20.03 -7.63
C HIS A 47 -4.83 18.77 -7.85
N GLY A 48 -6.15 18.92 -7.67
CA GLY A 48 -7.15 17.92 -7.99
C GLY A 48 -7.65 17.09 -6.80
N PRO A 49 -8.63 16.21 -7.04
CA PRO A 49 -9.22 15.36 -6.01
C PRO A 49 -8.18 14.37 -5.45
N ARG A 50 -8.35 14.03 -4.17
CA ARG A 50 -7.53 13.02 -3.49
C ARG A 50 -8.20 11.67 -3.54
N MET A 51 -7.37 10.67 -3.79
CA MET A 51 -7.75 9.27 -3.84
C MET A 51 -7.01 8.52 -2.74
N LYS A 52 -7.71 7.60 -2.07
CA LYS A 52 -7.14 6.70 -1.07
C LYS A 52 -7.13 5.28 -1.62
N CYS A 53 -6.03 4.57 -1.46
CA CYS A 53 -5.97 3.16 -1.78
C CYS A 53 -6.63 2.32 -0.67
N SER A 54 -7.65 1.54 -0.98
CA SER A 54 -8.37 0.69 -0.01
C SER A 54 -7.49 -0.42 0.58
N ALA A 55 -6.48 -0.88 -0.16
CA ALA A 55 -5.65 -2.01 0.25
C ALA A 55 -4.47 -1.62 1.14
N CYS A 56 -3.76 -0.54 0.81
CA CYS A 56 -2.56 -0.09 1.54
C CYS A 56 -2.71 1.27 2.22
N ASN A 57 -3.86 1.94 2.09
CA ASN A 57 -4.18 3.21 2.74
C ASN A 57 -3.22 4.36 2.45
N ILE A 58 -2.52 4.34 1.30
CA ILE A 58 -1.83 5.55 0.82
C ILE A 58 -2.85 6.52 0.24
N ILE A 59 -2.51 7.81 0.20
CA ILE A 59 -3.33 8.85 -0.41
C ILE A 59 -2.49 9.55 -1.47
N ALA A 60 -3.08 9.79 -2.64
CA ALA A 60 -2.46 10.53 -3.73
C ALA A 60 -3.50 11.41 -4.41
N HIS A 61 -3.09 12.53 -5.01
CA HIS A 61 -3.98 13.23 -5.94
C HIS A 61 -4.18 12.35 -7.18
N GLN A 62 -5.36 12.43 -7.79
CA GLN A 62 -5.68 11.69 -9.02
C GLN A 62 -4.62 11.91 -10.12
N SER A 63 -4.18 13.15 -10.29
CA SER A 63 -3.11 13.54 -11.23
C SER A 63 -1.73 12.96 -10.88
N CYS A 64 -1.48 12.65 -9.61
CA CYS A 64 -0.20 12.13 -9.11
C CYS A 64 -0.10 10.60 -9.17
N ILE A 65 -1.20 9.88 -9.47
CA ILE A 65 -1.18 8.40 -9.51
C ILE A 65 -0.28 7.88 -10.63
N LYS A 66 -0.28 8.54 -11.81
CA LYS A 66 0.63 8.17 -12.91
C LYS A 66 2.09 8.31 -12.47
N VAL A 67 2.44 9.42 -11.80
CA VAL A 67 3.79 9.67 -11.24
C VAL A 67 4.18 8.61 -10.20
N LEU A 68 3.25 8.23 -9.32
CA LEU A 68 3.46 7.20 -8.32
C LEU A 68 3.88 5.84 -8.93
N VAL A 69 3.21 5.45 -10.02
CA VAL A 69 3.43 4.16 -10.67
C VAL A 69 4.66 4.21 -11.58
N GLU A 70 4.82 5.26 -12.38
CA GLU A 70 5.83 5.31 -13.45
C GLU A 70 7.19 5.82 -12.95
N LYS A 71 7.18 6.87 -12.11
CA LYS A 71 8.41 7.52 -11.61
C LYS A 71 8.86 6.92 -10.28
N VAL A 72 7.94 6.83 -9.31
CA VAL A 72 8.25 6.33 -7.96
C VAL A 72 8.29 4.79 -7.94
N LYS A 73 7.67 4.12 -8.93
CA LYS A 73 7.60 2.65 -9.04
C LYS A 73 7.03 1.98 -7.78
N PHE A 74 6.04 2.63 -7.16
CA PHE A 74 5.40 2.14 -5.94
C PHE A 74 4.10 1.38 -6.26
N PHE A 75 4.22 0.07 -6.41
CA PHE A 75 3.10 -0.83 -6.65
C PHE A 75 2.45 -1.26 -5.33
N CYS A 76 1.15 -1.50 -5.37
CA CYS A 76 0.38 -1.99 -4.23
C CYS A 76 0.74 -3.43 -3.88
N LYS A 77 0.03 -3.96 -2.89
CA LYS A 77 0.01 -5.38 -2.60
C LYS A 77 -0.38 -6.18 -3.85
N PRO A 78 0.25 -7.33 -4.12
CA PRO A 78 -0.30 -8.26 -5.09
C PRO A 78 -1.70 -8.69 -4.60
N THR A 79 -2.71 -8.54 -5.45
CA THR A 79 -3.98 -9.23 -5.31
C THR A 79 -3.71 -10.69 -5.63
N PHE A 80 -4.15 -11.60 -4.78
CA PHE A 80 -3.91 -13.02 -4.98
C PHE A 80 -4.71 -13.44 -6.23
N LYS A 81 -4.01 -13.51 -7.38
CA LYS A 81 -4.54 -14.10 -8.61
C LYS A 81 -4.86 -15.56 -8.29
N ASP A 82 -5.97 -16.07 -8.79
CA ASP A 82 -6.30 -17.49 -8.68
C ASP A 82 -5.29 -18.28 -9.53
N VAL A 83 -4.13 -18.54 -8.95
CA VAL A 83 -3.11 -19.40 -9.54
C VAL A 83 -3.66 -20.81 -9.44
N GLY A 84 -4.05 -21.38 -10.58
CA GLY A 84 -4.60 -22.73 -10.63
C GLY A 84 -3.76 -23.70 -9.80
N VAL A 85 -4.41 -24.72 -9.23
CA VAL A 85 -3.94 -25.67 -8.20
C VAL A 85 -2.46 -26.10 -8.29
N ARG A 86 -1.88 -26.12 -9.50
CA ARG A 86 -0.47 -26.48 -9.74
C ARG A 86 0.56 -25.40 -9.37
N GLN A 87 0.24 -24.10 -9.47
CA GLN A 87 1.16 -23.00 -9.15
C GLN A 87 1.09 -22.53 -7.68
N TYR A 88 0.05 -22.95 -6.94
CA TYR A 88 -0.11 -22.69 -5.50
C TYR A 88 1.11 -23.12 -4.65
N ARG A 89 1.86 -24.14 -5.11
CA ARG A 89 3.02 -24.66 -4.39
C ARG A 89 4.30 -23.82 -4.53
N GLU A 90 4.41 -22.96 -5.53
CA GLU A 90 5.68 -22.27 -5.84
C GLU A 90 5.73 -20.81 -5.35
N GLN A 91 4.57 -20.20 -5.05
CA GLN A 91 4.49 -18.81 -4.60
C GLN A 91 4.17 -18.70 -3.09
N THR A 92 4.99 -19.34 -2.26
CA THR A 92 4.76 -19.43 -0.81
C THR A 92 5.28 -18.22 -0.02
N THR A 93 6.11 -17.38 -0.63
CA THR A 93 6.79 -16.29 0.07
C THR A 93 6.21 -14.94 -0.35
N ILE A 94 5.52 -14.28 0.59
CA ILE A 94 4.98 -12.93 0.39
C ILE A 94 5.90 -11.95 1.12
N GLN A 95 6.45 -10.98 0.42
CA GLN A 95 7.26 -9.92 1.03
C GLN A 95 6.39 -8.87 1.73
N HIS A 96 6.99 -8.15 2.67
CA HIS A 96 6.31 -7.05 3.34
C HIS A 96 6.01 -5.90 2.36
N HIS A 97 4.75 -5.46 2.31
CA HIS A 97 4.40 -4.22 1.63
C HIS A 97 4.56 -3.04 2.60
N TRP A 98 5.81 -2.55 2.70
CA TRP A 98 6.20 -1.41 3.53
C TRP A 98 5.68 -0.08 2.97
N VAL A 99 5.08 0.73 3.83
CA VAL A 99 4.50 2.03 3.51
C VAL A 99 5.06 3.09 4.46
N HIS A 100 5.51 4.21 3.91
CA HIS A 100 5.93 5.37 4.70
C HIS A 100 4.72 6.11 5.27
N ARG A 101 4.77 6.45 6.56
CA ARG A 101 3.66 7.07 7.29
C ARG A 101 4.14 8.30 8.08
N ARG A 102 3.38 9.39 8.01
CA ARG A 102 3.57 10.57 8.87
C ARG A 102 2.88 10.45 10.22
N SER A 103 1.94 9.51 10.34
CA SER A 103 1.30 9.12 11.59
C SER A 103 1.12 7.61 11.62
N GLU A 104 1.39 7.01 12.77
CA GLU A 104 1.23 5.57 12.97
C GLU A 104 0.75 5.34 14.41
N LYS A 105 -0.16 4.37 14.59
CA LYS A 105 -0.72 4.07 15.91
C LYS A 105 0.10 2.94 16.56
N GLY A 106 0.11 2.90 17.89
CA GLY A 106 0.79 1.84 18.63
C GLY A 106 2.29 2.09 18.85
N LYS A 107 3.07 1.01 18.90
CA LYS A 107 4.48 1.03 19.32
C LYS A 107 5.38 0.44 18.24
N CYS A 108 6.59 1.00 18.11
CA CYS A 108 7.62 0.49 17.23
C CYS A 108 8.06 -0.91 17.67
N ARG A 109 8.08 -1.86 16.74
CA ARG A 109 8.40 -3.26 17.04
C ARG A 109 9.87 -3.48 17.46
N ARG A 110 10.78 -2.57 17.14
CA ARG A 110 12.20 -2.68 17.51
C ARG A 110 12.53 -2.08 18.87
N CYS A 111 12.09 -0.85 19.14
CA CYS A 111 12.44 -0.13 20.37
C CYS A 111 11.32 -0.08 21.41
N SER A 112 10.12 -0.60 21.08
CA SER A 112 8.93 -0.62 21.93
C SER A 112 8.39 0.76 22.36
N LYS A 113 8.97 1.85 21.84
CA LYS A 113 8.49 3.23 22.07
C LYS A 113 7.34 3.54 21.13
N SER A 114 6.39 4.35 21.60
CA SER A 114 5.28 4.85 20.80
C SER A 114 5.79 5.72 19.65
N PHE A 115 5.05 5.76 18.56
CA PHE A 115 5.24 6.77 17.53
C PHE A 115 4.81 8.11 18.13
N GLN A 116 5.76 9.02 18.34
CA GLN A 116 5.40 10.35 18.80
C GLN A 116 4.64 11.03 17.67
N SER A 117 3.35 11.27 17.89
CA SER A 117 2.62 12.27 17.14
C SER A 117 3.21 13.61 17.54
N LYS A 118 4.16 14.15 16.76
CA LYS A 118 4.52 15.55 16.92
C LYS A 118 3.22 16.33 16.72
N LEU A 119 2.75 17.01 17.76
CA LEU A 119 1.52 17.83 17.79
C LEU A 119 1.55 19.00 16.79
N SER A 120 2.57 19.12 15.96
CA SER A 120 2.57 20.04 14.84
C SER A 120 1.67 19.49 13.74
N PHE A 121 0.50 20.10 13.62
CA PHE A 121 -0.53 19.91 12.58
C PHE A 121 0.00 20.08 11.12
N SER A 122 1.29 20.36 10.94
CA SER A 122 1.97 20.57 9.65
C SER A 122 3.26 19.75 9.50
N SER A 123 3.55 18.80 10.41
CA SER A 123 4.77 18.00 10.27
C SER A 123 4.72 17.12 9.02
N LYS A 124 5.54 17.48 8.03
CA LYS A 124 5.69 16.73 6.78
C LYS A 124 6.64 15.53 6.89
N GLU A 125 7.11 15.24 8.10
CA GLU A 125 8.12 14.23 8.39
C GLU A 125 7.50 12.83 8.39
N ILE A 126 8.11 11.89 7.67
CA ILE A 126 7.77 10.47 7.78
C ILE A 126 8.30 9.97 9.13
N VAL A 127 7.39 9.60 10.04
CA VAL A 127 7.75 9.14 11.39
C VAL A 127 7.86 7.63 11.50
N ALA A 128 7.22 6.90 10.59
CA ALA A 128 7.12 5.45 10.65
C ALA A 128 7.17 4.79 9.27
N ILE A 129 7.63 3.55 9.26
CA ILE A 129 7.54 2.60 8.15
C ILE A 129 6.69 1.44 8.65
N SER A 130 5.53 1.22 8.03
CA SER A 130 4.59 0.17 8.45
C SER A 130 4.21 -0.75 7.31
N CYS A 131 4.19 -2.05 7.60
CA CYS A 131 3.76 -3.06 6.64
C CYS A 131 2.23 -3.08 6.62
N SER A 132 1.67 -2.84 5.45
CA SER A 132 0.23 -2.83 5.25
C SER A 132 -0.43 -4.21 5.35
N TRP A 133 0.34 -5.31 5.27
CA TRP A 133 -0.10 -6.68 5.51
C TRP A 133 -0.15 -7.01 7.01
N CYS A 134 1.00 -7.32 7.61
CA CYS A 134 1.08 -7.79 9.00
C CYS A 134 0.98 -6.69 10.06
N LYS A 135 0.90 -5.42 9.65
CA LYS A 135 0.85 -4.23 10.53
C LYS A 135 2.09 -4.05 11.41
N ALA A 136 3.21 -4.73 11.09
CA ALA A 136 4.49 -4.43 11.71
C ALA A 136 4.86 -2.97 11.42
N ALA A 137 5.27 -2.22 12.43
CA ALA A 137 5.62 -0.82 12.30
C ALA A 137 6.94 -0.51 13.02
N TYR A 138 7.75 0.35 12.41
CA TYR A 138 9.05 0.78 12.91
C TYR A 138 9.19 2.29 12.76
N HIS A 139 9.96 2.93 13.64
CA HIS A 139 10.32 4.34 13.41
C HIS A 139 11.14 4.46 12.14
N ASN A 140 10.96 5.57 11.43
CA ASN A 140 11.75 5.91 10.25
C ASN A 140 13.16 6.40 10.65
N LYS A 141 13.96 5.51 11.24
CA LYS A 141 15.34 5.72 11.68
C LYS A 141 16.09 4.40 11.53
N GLU A 142 17.35 4.44 11.12
CA GLU A 142 18.16 3.23 10.90
C GLU A 142 18.25 2.32 12.14
N SER A 143 18.25 2.90 13.33
CA SER A 143 18.25 2.16 14.60
C SER A 143 16.99 1.31 14.83
N CYS A 144 15.88 1.64 14.16
CA CYS A 144 14.60 0.95 14.28
C CYS A 144 14.26 0.14 13.02
N PHE A 145 14.54 0.67 11.83
CA PHE A 145 14.26 0.04 10.55
C PHE A 145 15.54 -0.10 9.72
N ASN A 146 15.94 -1.34 9.45
CA ASN A 146 17.09 -1.65 8.59
C ASN A 146 16.59 -1.97 7.18
N ILE A 147 17.24 -1.42 6.14
CA ILE A 147 16.87 -1.64 4.74
C ILE A 147 16.87 -3.12 4.33
N LYS A 148 17.66 -3.97 5.00
CA LYS A 148 17.65 -5.43 4.80
C LYS A 148 16.27 -6.06 5.05
N ARG A 149 15.39 -5.40 5.82
CA ARG A 149 14.01 -5.84 6.07
C ARG A 149 13.08 -5.74 4.87
N ILE A 150 13.47 -5.04 3.81
CA ILE A 150 12.63 -4.92 2.61
C ILE A 150 12.44 -6.29 1.94
N GLY A 151 13.47 -7.15 1.97
CA GLY A 151 13.40 -8.50 1.42
C GLY A 151 12.88 -9.56 2.39
N GLU A 152 12.56 -9.21 3.65
CA GLU A 152 12.05 -10.17 4.64
C GLU A 152 10.66 -10.68 4.25
N GLU A 153 10.40 -11.94 4.60
CA GLU A 153 9.08 -12.56 4.41
C GLU A 153 8.06 -12.01 5.41
N CYS A 154 6.91 -11.63 4.88
CA CYS A 154 5.79 -11.17 5.66
C CYS A 154 4.97 -12.34 6.17
N THR A 155 4.78 -12.38 7.49
CA THR A 155 3.89 -13.37 8.12
C THR A 155 2.40 -13.07 7.95
N LEU A 156 2.03 -12.06 7.13
CA LEU A 156 0.66 -11.55 6.88
C LEU A 156 -0.13 -11.07 8.11
N GLY A 157 0.39 -11.29 9.32
CA GLY A 157 -0.27 -10.95 10.59
C GLY A 157 -1.59 -11.72 10.78
N LYS A 158 -2.57 -11.09 11.43
CA LYS A 158 -3.93 -11.65 11.60
C LYS A 158 -4.64 -11.93 10.27
N SER A 159 -4.15 -11.37 9.16
CA SER A 159 -4.67 -11.65 7.80
C SER A 159 -4.37 -13.08 7.35
N ARG A 160 -3.48 -13.82 8.01
CA ARG A 160 -3.23 -15.25 7.74
C ARG A 160 -4.46 -16.13 7.97
N ILE A 161 -5.42 -15.68 8.78
CA ILE A 161 -6.69 -16.38 9.05
C ILE A 161 -7.69 -16.14 7.90
N PHE A 162 -7.76 -14.91 7.39
CA PHE A 162 -8.66 -14.56 6.28
C PHE A 162 -8.18 -15.08 4.92
N THR A 163 -6.87 -15.26 4.72
CA THR A 163 -6.33 -15.80 3.45
C THR A 163 -6.65 -17.28 3.22
N PHE A 164 -7.08 -18.02 4.25
CA PHE A 164 -7.54 -19.41 4.11
C PHE A 164 -9.07 -19.54 4.24
N SER A 165 -9.76 -18.71 5.02
CA SER A 165 -11.22 -18.83 5.19
C SER A 165 -12.07 -18.01 4.23
N ASP A 166 -11.57 -16.89 3.69
CA ASP A 166 -12.40 -16.03 2.81
C ASP A 166 -12.46 -16.54 1.37
N TYR A 167 -11.66 -17.56 1.02
CA TYR A 167 -11.86 -18.35 -0.20
C TYR A 167 -12.89 -19.48 -0.03
N PHE A 168 -13.38 -19.75 1.20
CA PHE A 168 -14.41 -20.75 1.44
C PHE A 168 -15.81 -20.17 1.70
N ILE A 169 -15.91 -18.87 1.97
CA ILE A 169 -17.18 -18.14 2.06
C ILE A 169 -17.17 -17.11 0.94
N MET A 170 -17.71 -17.48 -0.24
CA MET A 170 -18.16 -16.66 -1.39
C MET A 170 -18.07 -17.45 -2.71
N GLY A 171 -17.57 -18.70 -2.66
CA GLY A 171 -17.83 -19.71 -3.68
C GLY A 171 -19.14 -20.45 -3.40
N LYS A 172 -20.15 -20.19 -4.22
CA LYS A 172 -21.54 -20.69 -4.20
C LYS A 172 -22.55 -19.86 -3.40
N ASN A 173 -23.18 -18.91 -4.08
CA ASN A 173 -24.52 -19.15 -4.65
C ASN A 173 -24.60 -18.54 -6.05
#